data_AF-A0A7C7CVI2-F1
#
_entry.id   AF-A0A7C7CVI2-F1
#
_cell.length_a   1.000
_cell.length_b   1.000
_cell.length_c   1.000
_cell.angle_alpha   90.00
_cell.angle_beta   90.00
_cell.angle_gamma   90.00
#
_symmetry.space_group_name_H-M   'P 1'
#
loop_
_entity.id
_entity.type
_entity.pdbx_description
1 polymer ?
#
loop_
_entity_poly.entity_id
_entity_poly.type
_entity_poly.pdbx_seq_one_letter_code
_entity_poly.pdbx_strand_id
1 'polypeptide(L)'
;LNVTALLKEKLLGLTLKDIQNTIAERMQESPLADHEIIQILLQSPEEHFMIPDSELVFTSSNRELLDQPEYQHVENLQKTLVAIDNENVTQYFKTYFNEQNNYMFIGNENMEAIYNDCTVVTHVFGGSSFQGQIGIIGPTRIPYANVIRILNNFSEIMNRVC
;
A
#
# COMPACT_ATOMS: atom_id res chain seq x y z
N LEU A 1 1.74 36.49 11.24
CA LEU A 1 1.80 35.10 10.74
C LEU A 1 0.38 34.54 10.73
N ASN A 2 -0.06 33.81 9.70
CA ASN A 2 -1.33 33.07 9.77
C ASN A 2 -1.05 31.57 9.98
N VAL A 3 -2.08 30.81 10.33
CA VAL A 3 -1.95 29.36 10.62
C VAL A 3 -1.30 28.61 9.47
N THR A 4 -1.71 28.87 8.22
CA THR A 4 -1.15 28.21 7.04
C THR A 4 0.34 28.47 6.88
N ALA A 5 0.81 29.70 7.07
CA ALA A 5 2.23 30.04 6.97
C ALA A 5 3.05 29.34 8.06
N LEU A 6 2.53 29.30 9.29
CA LEU A 6 3.17 28.60 10.40
C LEU A 6 3.31 27.10 10.13
N LEU A 7 2.22 26.44 9.73
CA LEU A 7 2.22 25.00 9.46
C LEU A 7 3.19 24.67 8.33
N LYS A 8 3.23 25.49 7.26
CA LYS A 8 4.20 25.32 6.18
C LYS A 8 5.64 25.45 6.70
N GLU A 9 5.94 26.48 7.48
CA GLU A 9 7.28 26.69 8.05
C GLU A 9 7.72 25.52 8.92
N LYS A 10 6.84 24.99 9.78
CA LYS A 10 7.19 23.99 10.79
C LYS A 10 7.15 22.54 10.29
N LEU A 11 6.33 22.25 9.28
CA LEU A 11 5.98 20.88 8.88
C LEU A 11 6.45 20.49 7.47
N LEU A 12 6.80 21.44 6.59
CA LEU A 12 7.26 21.09 5.24
C LEU A 12 8.52 20.23 5.27
N GLY A 13 8.54 19.18 4.44
CA GLY A 13 9.65 18.24 4.33
C GLY A 13 9.66 17.12 5.36
N LEU A 14 8.68 17.09 6.27
CA LEU A 14 8.51 16.00 7.23
C LEU A 14 7.59 14.91 6.68
N THR A 15 7.85 13.65 7.05
CA THR A 15 6.86 12.59 6.87
C THR A 15 5.70 12.80 7.83
N LEU A 16 4.53 12.21 7.53
CA LEU A 16 3.39 12.22 8.45
C LEU A 16 3.78 11.66 9.84
N LYS A 17 4.58 10.60 9.88
CA LYS A 17 5.11 10.01 11.11
C LYS A 17 6.02 10.97 11.87
N ASP A 18 6.90 11.69 11.17
CA ASP A 18 7.74 12.70 11.81
C ASP A 18 6.89 13.83 12.40
N ILE A 19 5.83 14.25 11.70
CA ILE A 19 4.89 15.25 12.19
C ILE A 19 4.21 14.75 13.47
N GLN A 20 3.65 13.54 13.46
CA GLN A 20 3.04 12.94 14.66
C GLN A 20 3.98 12.99 15.87
N ASN A 21 5.25 12.62 15.66
CA ASN A 21 6.25 12.53 16.72
C ASN A 21 6.78 13.88 17.21
N THR A 22 6.73 14.94 16.38
CA THR A 22 7.45 16.19 16.64
C THR A 22 6.58 17.44 16.66
N ILE A 23 5.29 17.37 16.32
CA ILE A 23 4.43 18.55 16.20
C ILE A 23 4.31 19.35 17.51
N ALA A 24 4.24 18.67 18.66
CA ALA A 24 4.13 19.35 19.96
C ALA A 24 5.36 20.22 20.26
N GLU A 25 6.57 19.67 20.10
CA GLU A 25 7.82 20.39 20.28
C GLU A 25 7.94 21.55 19.28
N ARG A 26 7.59 21.31 18.02
CA ARG A 26 7.70 22.31 16.95
C ARG A 26 6.75 23.51 17.13
N MET A 27 5.65 23.34 17.86
CA MET A 27 4.63 24.37 18.08
C MET A 27 4.77 25.09 19.43
N GLN A 28 5.60 24.61 20.36
CA GLN A 28 5.69 25.09 21.75
C GLN A 28 6.02 26.59 21.88
N GLU A 29 6.85 27.13 21.00
CA GLU A 29 7.25 28.56 20.99
C GLU A 29 6.58 29.36 19.86
N SER A 30 5.53 28.81 19.25
CA SER A 30 4.85 29.48 18.16
C SER A 30 3.99 30.65 18.64
N PRO A 31 3.98 31.80 17.94
CA PRO A 31 3.07 32.91 18.25
C PRO A 31 1.58 32.56 18.08
N LEU A 32 1.26 31.39 17.49
CA LEU A 32 -0.11 30.88 17.34
C LEU A 32 -0.32 29.56 18.09
N ALA A 33 0.49 29.26 19.11
CA ALA A 33 0.37 28.02 19.88
C ALA A 33 -1.04 27.80 20.43
N ASP A 34 -1.69 28.85 20.95
CA ASP A 34 -3.04 28.78 21.52
C ASP A 34 -4.18 28.84 20.47
N HIS A 35 -3.85 28.89 19.18
CA HIS A 35 -4.87 28.94 18.14
C HIS A 35 -5.64 27.62 18.06
N GLU A 36 -6.98 27.68 17.93
CA GLU A 36 -7.88 26.52 17.95
C GLU A 36 -7.44 25.37 17.03
N ILE A 37 -7.17 25.67 15.74
CA ILE A 37 -6.67 24.67 14.78
C ILE A 37 -5.37 24.02 15.26
N ILE A 38 -4.44 24.78 15.84
CA ILE A 38 -3.17 24.23 16.34
C ILE A 38 -3.43 23.31 17.52
N GLN A 39 -4.29 23.72 18.46
CA GLN A 39 -4.67 22.91 19.61
C GLN A 39 -5.32 21.58 19.21
N ILE A 40 -6.21 21.58 18.20
CA ILE A 40 -6.81 20.35 17.66
C ILE A 40 -5.71 19.40 17.13
N LEU A 41 -4.80 19.92 16.32
CA LEU A 41 -3.69 19.13 15.76
C LEU A 41 -2.73 18.59 16.84
N LEU A 42 -2.60 19.29 17.97
CA LEU A 42 -1.75 18.89 19.10
C LEU A 42 -2.40 17.87 20.02
N GLN A 43 -3.73 17.87 20.14
CA GLN A 43 -4.45 16.94 21.02
C GLN A 43 -4.39 15.50 20.51
N SER A 44 -4.57 15.31 19.20
CA SER A 44 -4.56 14.00 18.56
C SER A 44 -3.77 14.01 17.24
N PRO A 45 -2.43 14.15 17.27
CA PRO A 45 -1.63 14.14 16.05
C PRO A 45 -1.80 12.85 15.23
N GLU A 46 -1.95 11.71 15.91
CA GLU A 46 -2.13 10.41 15.26
C GLU A 46 -3.40 10.38 14.41
N GLU A 47 -4.51 10.96 14.89
CA GLU A 47 -5.79 11.00 14.18
C GLU A 47 -5.76 11.88 12.92
N HIS A 48 -4.90 12.89 12.90
CA HIS A 48 -4.86 13.90 11.84
C HIS A 48 -3.73 13.71 10.82
N PHE A 49 -2.66 13.03 11.23
CA PHE A 49 -1.48 12.79 10.40
C PHE A 49 -1.23 11.30 10.19
N MET A 50 -2.28 10.49 10.04
CA MET A 50 -2.14 9.11 9.54
C MET A 50 -2.81 8.95 8.18
N ILE A 51 -2.33 7.99 7.41
CA ILE A 51 -3.07 7.43 6.28
C ILE A 51 -3.41 6.00 6.69
N PRO A 52 -4.70 5.60 6.74
CA PRO A 52 -5.08 4.23 7.01
C PRO A 52 -4.43 3.30 5.99
N ASP A 53 -3.93 2.15 6.43
CA ASP A 53 -3.24 1.24 5.52
C ASP A 53 -4.15 0.69 4.40
N SER A 54 -5.47 0.61 4.65
CA SER A 54 -6.46 0.26 3.63
C SER A 54 -6.53 1.28 2.49
N GLU A 55 -6.10 2.52 2.71
CA GLU A 55 -5.98 3.56 1.68
C GLU A 55 -4.64 3.50 0.94
N LEU A 56 -3.69 2.66 1.39
CA LEU A 56 -2.40 2.45 0.75
C LEU A 56 -2.41 1.27 -0.25
N VAL A 57 -3.49 0.49 -0.28
CA VAL A 57 -3.66 -0.63 -1.21
C VAL A 57 -4.57 -0.24 -2.35
N PHE A 58 -4.03 -0.29 -3.56
CA PHE A 58 -4.74 0.03 -4.80
C PHE A 58 -4.88 -1.22 -5.64
N THR A 59 -6.12 -1.62 -5.92
CA THR A 59 -6.43 -2.79 -6.75
C THR A 59 -7.00 -2.36 -8.10
N SER A 60 -6.69 -3.14 -9.15
CA SER A 60 -7.33 -2.97 -10.45
C SER A 60 -8.78 -3.48 -10.38
N SER A 61 -9.55 -3.26 -11.46
CA SER A 61 -10.80 -3.98 -11.62
C SER A 61 -10.56 -5.49 -11.62
N ASN A 62 -11.55 -6.21 -11.12
CA ASN A 62 -11.57 -7.67 -11.02
C ASN A 62 -12.35 -8.27 -12.22
N ARG A 63 -12.87 -7.42 -13.12
CA ARG A 63 -13.79 -7.82 -14.18
C ARG A 63 -13.15 -8.78 -15.17
N GLU A 64 -11.87 -8.62 -15.43
CA GLU A 64 -11.06 -9.43 -16.34
C GLU A 64 -10.93 -10.88 -15.84
N LEU A 65 -11.21 -11.15 -14.57
CA LEU A 65 -11.31 -12.51 -14.04
C LEU A 65 -12.53 -13.24 -14.60
N LEU A 66 -13.62 -12.54 -14.93
CA LEU A 66 -14.82 -13.19 -15.49
C LEU A 66 -14.57 -13.88 -16.83
N ASP A 67 -13.54 -13.44 -17.56
CA ASP A 67 -13.18 -13.96 -18.88
C ASP A 67 -12.20 -15.13 -18.81
N GLN A 68 -11.66 -15.50 -17.64
CA GLN A 68 -10.68 -16.60 -17.57
C GLN A 68 -11.36 -17.97 -17.55
N PRO A 69 -10.79 -18.98 -18.25
CA PRO A 69 -11.35 -20.33 -18.28
C PRO A 69 -11.37 -21.02 -16.91
N GLU A 70 -10.47 -20.66 -16.00
CA GLU A 70 -10.40 -21.18 -14.62
C GLU A 70 -11.61 -20.78 -13.77
N TYR A 71 -12.32 -19.72 -14.16
CA TYR A 71 -13.46 -19.14 -13.45
C TYR A 71 -14.82 -19.47 -14.07
N GLN A 72 -14.87 -20.41 -15.03
CA GLN A 72 -16.13 -20.98 -15.54
C GLN A 72 -16.93 -21.67 -14.44
N HIS A 73 -16.26 -22.14 -13.38
CA HIS A 73 -16.89 -22.62 -12.16
C HIS A 73 -16.98 -21.46 -11.17
N VAL A 74 -18.21 -21.05 -10.84
CA VAL A 74 -18.49 -19.90 -9.96
C VAL A 74 -17.79 -20.03 -8.60
N GLU A 75 -17.64 -21.25 -8.09
CA GLU A 75 -16.95 -21.51 -6.82
C GLU A 75 -15.49 -21.03 -6.83
N ASN A 76 -14.77 -21.24 -7.94
CA ASN A 76 -13.38 -20.78 -8.07
C ASN A 76 -13.30 -19.26 -8.10
N LEU A 77 -14.24 -18.61 -8.80
CA LEU A 77 -14.31 -17.16 -8.86
C LEU A 77 -14.61 -16.58 -7.48
N GLN A 78 -15.59 -17.13 -6.75
CA GLN A 78 -15.94 -16.67 -5.41
C GLN A 78 -14.76 -16.76 -4.45
N LYS A 79 -14.01 -17.86 -4.47
CA LYS A 79 -12.79 -18.01 -3.66
C LYS A 79 -11.74 -16.96 -4.02
N THR A 80 -11.46 -16.75 -5.31
CA THR A 80 -10.50 -15.73 -5.73
C THR A 80 -10.97 -14.32 -5.35
N LEU A 81 -12.25 -13.99 -5.51
CA LEU A 81 -12.79 -12.69 -5.11
C LEU A 81 -12.55 -12.41 -3.63
N VAL A 82 -12.82 -13.38 -2.77
CA VAL A 82 -12.53 -13.28 -1.34
C VAL A 82 -11.03 -13.10 -1.09
N ALA A 83 -10.17 -13.83 -1.80
CA ALA A 83 -8.71 -13.67 -1.68
C ALA A 83 -8.19 -12.29 -2.10
N ILE A 84 -8.80 -11.67 -3.12
CA ILE A 84 -8.36 -10.37 -3.67
C ILE A 84 -9.09 -9.16 -3.06
N ASP A 85 -10.00 -9.37 -2.12
CA ASP A 85 -10.61 -8.27 -1.38
C ASP A 85 -9.54 -7.44 -0.68
N ASN A 86 -9.72 -6.11 -0.68
CA ASN A 86 -8.70 -5.16 -0.24
C ASN A 86 -8.18 -5.47 1.18
N GLU A 87 -9.05 -5.85 2.10
CA GLU A 87 -8.66 -6.20 3.48
C GLU A 87 -7.72 -7.42 3.52
N ASN A 88 -8.06 -8.48 2.78
CA ASN A 88 -7.27 -9.71 2.73
C ASN A 88 -5.93 -9.51 2.03
N VAL A 89 -5.91 -8.74 0.94
CA VAL A 89 -4.66 -8.39 0.23
C VAL A 89 -3.78 -7.52 1.12
N THR A 90 -4.35 -6.50 1.77
CA THR A 90 -3.61 -5.62 2.69
C THR A 90 -2.95 -6.42 3.80
N GLN A 91 -3.71 -7.31 4.44
CA GLN A 91 -3.21 -8.12 5.55
C GLN A 91 -2.15 -9.11 5.08
N TYR A 92 -2.38 -9.79 3.95
CA TYR A 92 -1.42 -10.75 3.40
C TYR A 92 -0.10 -10.07 3.04
N PHE A 93 -0.15 -8.92 2.39
CA PHE A 93 1.06 -8.22 1.96
C PHE A 93 1.89 -7.73 3.15
N LYS A 94 1.25 -7.10 4.13
CA LYS A 94 1.95 -6.66 5.35
C LYS A 94 2.57 -7.80 6.15
N THR A 95 1.89 -8.95 6.20
CA THR A 95 2.31 -10.05 7.07
C THR A 95 3.46 -10.85 6.45
N TYR A 96 3.40 -11.12 5.15
CA TYR A 96 4.31 -12.10 4.51
C TYR A 96 5.33 -11.49 3.57
N PHE A 97 5.08 -10.29 3.06
CA PHE A 97 6.00 -9.64 2.16
C PHE A 97 6.73 -8.52 2.87
N ASN A 98 8.06 -8.63 2.87
CA ASN A 98 8.89 -7.49 3.21
C ASN A 98 9.18 -6.69 1.93
N GLU A 99 9.46 -5.42 2.13
CA GLU A 99 9.76 -4.50 1.05
C GLU A 99 11.07 -4.85 0.32
N GLN A 100 11.89 -5.82 0.76
CA GLN A 100 13.23 -6.04 0.19
C GLN A 100 13.30 -7.19 -0.81
N ASN A 101 12.22 -7.93 -1.03
CA ASN A 101 12.26 -9.15 -1.84
C ASN A 101 11.10 -9.25 -2.83
N ASN A 102 11.41 -9.86 -3.97
CA ASN A 102 10.45 -10.24 -4.99
C ASN A 102 10.01 -11.70 -4.74
N TYR A 103 8.72 -11.98 -4.84
CA TYR A 103 8.16 -13.29 -4.53
C TYR A 103 7.29 -13.82 -5.66
N MET A 104 7.27 -15.14 -5.81
CA MET A 104 6.31 -15.87 -6.63
C MET A 104 5.89 -17.10 -5.87
N PHE A 105 4.60 -17.18 -5.53
CA PHE A 105 3.98 -18.32 -4.87
C PHE A 105 2.85 -18.85 -5.72
N ILE A 106 2.82 -20.16 -5.94
CA ILE A 106 1.83 -20.82 -6.79
C ILE A 106 1.04 -21.83 -5.96
N GLY A 107 -0.26 -21.59 -5.86
CA GLY A 107 -1.19 -22.49 -5.20
C GLY A 107 -0.81 -22.78 -3.75
N ASN A 108 -0.54 -24.04 -3.42
CA ASN A 108 -0.21 -24.46 -2.05
C ASN A 108 1.16 -23.97 -1.53
N GLU A 109 1.93 -23.26 -2.35
CA GLU A 109 3.15 -22.56 -1.90
C GLU A 109 2.80 -21.25 -1.16
N ASN A 110 1.56 -20.76 -1.27
CA ASN A 110 1.13 -19.56 -0.57
C ASN A 110 1.09 -19.77 0.96
N MET A 111 1.29 -18.69 1.70
CA MET A 111 1.42 -18.72 3.16
C MET A 111 0.07 -18.86 3.88
N GLU A 112 -1.03 -18.54 3.20
CA GLU A 112 -2.39 -18.69 3.70
C GLU A 112 -3.27 -19.49 2.74
N ALA A 113 -4.12 -20.34 3.32
CA ALA A 113 -4.98 -21.24 2.55
C ALA A 113 -5.97 -20.53 1.62
N ILE A 114 -6.36 -19.30 1.94
CA ILE A 114 -7.22 -18.46 1.09
C ILE A 114 -6.61 -18.20 -0.30
N TYR A 115 -5.27 -18.24 -0.42
CA TYR A 115 -4.55 -18.06 -1.68
C TYR A 115 -4.15 -19.38 -2.35
N ASN A 116 -4.52 -20.55 -1.81
CA ASN A 116 -4.08 -21.85 -2.36
C ASN A 116 -4.62 -22.16 -3.77
N ASP A 117 -5.66 -21.47 -4.20
CA ASP A 117 -6.20 -21.55 -5.57
C ASP A 117 -5.66 -20.43 -6.48
N CYS A 118 -4.72 -19.62 -5.99
CA CYS A 118 -4.15 -18.46 -6.68
C CYS A 118 -2.65 -18.57 -6.93
N THR A 119 -2.17 -17.84 -7.92
CA THR A 119 -0.76 -17.44 -8.03
C THR A 119 -0.63 -16.02 -7.52
N VAL A 120 0.36 -15.77 -6.66
CA VAL A 120 0.73 -14.43 -6.19
C VAL A 120 2.15 -14.14 -6.65
N VAL A 121 2.32 -13.09 -7.47
CA VAL A 121 3.62 -12.61 -7.92
C VAL A 121 3.79 -11.17 -7.46
N THR A 122 4.85 -10.87 -6.73
CA THR A 122 5.10 -9.52 -6.20
C THR A 122 6.50 -9.05 -6.54
N HIS A 123 6.60 -7.78 -6.95
CA HIS A 123 7.85 -7.06 -7.07
C HIS A 123 7.85 -5.82 -6.20
N VAL A 124 9.02 -5.53 -5.65
CA VAL A 124 9.30 -4.27 -4.97
C VAL A 124 9.60 -3.20 -6.02
N PHE A 125 9.20 -1.98 -5.73
CA PHE A 125 9.61 -0.78 -6.45
C PHE A 125 9.88 0.37 -5.49
N GLY A 126 10.56 1.41 -5.97
CA GLY A 126 10.94 2.59 -5.19
C GLY A 126 12.45 2.79 -5.07
N GLY A 127 12.82 3.83 -4.33
CA GLY A 127 14.17 4.30 -4.11
C GLY A 127 14.48 4.51 -2.62
N SER A 128 15.49 5.32 -2.31
CA SER A 128 15.89 5.57 -0.91
C SER A 128 14.85 6.37 -0.09
N SER A 129 13.98 7.11 -0.77
CA SER A 129 12.99 8.02 -0.16
C SER A 129 11.59 7.42 -0.04
N PHE A 130 11.27 6.40 -0.83
CA PHE A 130 9.97 5.74 -0.86
C PHE A 130 10.13 4.32 -1.39
N GLN A 131 9.41 3.39 -0.79
CA GLN A 131 9.38 2.00 -1.20
C GLN A 131 7.92 1.52 -1.25
N GLY A 132 7.62 0.69 -2.24
CA GLY A 132 6.31 0.13 -2.45
C GLY A 132 6.40 -1.28 -3.04
N GLN A 133 5.26 -1.96 -3.06
CA GLN A 133 5.16 -3.29 -3.62
C GLN A 133 4.01 -3.36 -4.61
N ILE A 134 4.28 -3.91 -5.79
CA ILE A 134 3.27 -4.21 -6.80
C ILE A 134 3.08 -5.73 -6.85
N GLY A 135 1.83 -6.17 -6.94
CA GLY A 135 1.48 -7.57 -6.98
C GLY A 135 0.50 -7.88 -8.10
N ILE A 136 0.59 -9.09 -8.64
CA ILE A 136 -0.43 -9.70 -9.49
C ILE A 136 -0.94 -10.94 -8.78
N ILE A 137 -2.25 -10.99 -8.58
CA ILE A 137 -2.98 -12.14 -8.05
C ILE A 137 -3.89 -12.64 -9.17
N GLY A 138 -3.82 -13.94 -9.45
CA GLY A 138 -4.62 -14.57 -10.49
C GLY A 138 -4.79 -16.06 -10.25
N PRO A 139 -5.41 -16.80 -11.18
CA PRO A 139 -5.54 -18.25 -11.06
C PRO A 139 -4.16 -18.92 -11.05
N THR A 140 -4.08 -20.19 -10.64
CA THR A 140 -2.80 -20.94 -10.60
C THR A 140 -2.07 -21.00 -11.96
N ARG A 141 -2.76 -20.75 -13.07
CA ARG A 141 -2.16 -20.66 -14.41
C ARG A 141 -2.27 -19.22 -14.92
N ILE A 142 -1.14 -18.54 -14.95
CA ILE A 142 -1.00 -17.20 -15.54
C ILE A 142 0.06 -17.21 -16.66
N PRO A 143 0.07 -16.23 -17.58
CA PRO A 143 1.15 -16.07 -18.54
C PRO A 143 2.41 -15.53 -17.85
N TYR A 144 3.13 -16.40 -17.13
CA TYR A 144 4.25 -16.06 -16.24
C TYR A 144 5.28 -15.11 -16.86
N ALA A 145 5.76 -15.41 -18.07
CA ALA A 145 6.75 -14.59 -18.75
C ALA A 145 6.25 -13.15 -18.99
N ASN A 146 4.97 -12.99 -19.31
CA ASN A 146 4.39 -11.67 -19.50
C ASN A 146 4.20 -10.94 -18.18
N VAL A 147 3.72 -11.64 -17.14
CA VAL A 147 3.52 -11.09 -15.78
C VAL A 147 4.84 -10.59 -15.21
N ILE A 148 5.89 -11.42 -15.21
CA ILE A 148 7.22 -11.04 -14.72
C ILE A 148 7.76 -9.83 -15.50
N ARG A 149 7.60 -9.81 -16.82
CA ARG A 149 8.04 -8.69 -17.65
C ARG A 149 7.30 -7.38 -17.31
N ILE A 150 5.99 -7.44 -17.10
CA ILE A 150 5.19 -6.26 -16.73
C ILE A 150 5.65 -5.72 -15.38
N LEU A 151 5.80 -6.59 -14.38
CA LEU A 151 6.24 -6.20 -13.04
C LEU A 151 7.66 -5.62 -13.07
N ASN A 152 8.59 -6.22 -13.81
CA ASN A 152 9.94 -5.68 -13.99
C ASN A 152 9.92 -4.29 -14.62
N ASN A 153 9.19 -4.13 -15.73
CA ASN A 153 9.08 -2.84 -16.40
C ASN A 153 8.48 -1.78 -15.47
N PHE A 154 7.44 -2.14 -14.69
CA PHE A 154 6.82 -1.23 -13.74
C PHE A 154 7.83 -0.79 -12.66
N SER A 155 8.52 -1.75 -12.02
CA SER A 155 9.55 -1.45 -11.02
C SER A 155 10.66 -0.57 -11.60
N GLU A 156 11.16 -0.86 -12.80
CA GLU A 156 12.18 -0.03 -13.46
C GLU A 156 11.72 1.40 -13.74
N ILE A 157 10.47 1.58 -14.17
CA ILE A 157 9.91 2.91 -14.44
C ILE A 157 9.75 3.69 -13.13
N MET A 158 9.16 3.07 -12.11
CA MET A 158 8.93 3.72 -10.82
C MET A 158 10.25 4.13 -10.16
N ASN A 159 11.30 3.31 -10.24
CA ASN A 159 12.62 3.64 -9.72
C ASN A 159 13.32 4.81 -10.43
N ARG A 160 12.82 5.25 -11.60
CA ARG A 160 13.32 6.44 -12.31
C ARG A 160 12.49 7.69 -12.04
N VAL A 161 11.23 7.52 -11.66
CA VAL A 161 10.28 8.62 -11.44
C VAL A 161 10.28 9.06 -9.98
N CYS A 162 10.49 8.13 -9.06
CA CYS A 162 10.58 8.34 -7.61
C CYS A 162 12.03 8.36 -7.15
#